data_AF-A0A0L1M006-F1
#
_entry.id   AF-A0A0L1M006-F1
#
_cell.length_a   1.000
_cell.length_b   1.000
_cell.length_c   1.000
_cell.angle_alpha   90.00
_cell.angle_beta   90.00
_cell.angle_gamma   90.00
#
_symmetry.space_group_name_H-M   'P 1'
#
loop_
_entity.id
_entity.type
_entity.pdbx_description
1 polymer ?
#
loop_
_entity_poly.entity_id
_entity_poly.type
_entity_poly.pdbx_seq_one_letter_code
_entity_poly.pdbx_strand_id
1 'polypeptide(L)'
;MAVSDDEAQVLDQWSHRLAQALQILDLKVDQALLLDLARESAGSVIHAAAPVTTFLVGYAAGLDAGSGSAGSREASAAAVEKAARTAFQLCSQGHDGGPAAGGWADTAQ
;
A
#
# COMPACT_ATOMS: atom_id res chain seq x y z
N MET A 1 -10.01 13.94 7.16
CA MET A 1 -10.25 15.04 6.22
C MET A 1 -10.20 14.45 4.83
N ALA A 2 -11.30 14.51 4.10
CA ALA A 2 -11.31 14.09 2.69
C ALA A 2 -10.35 14.99 1.92
N VAL A 3 -9.56 14.40 1.03
CA VAL A 3 -8.70 15.14 0.10
C VAL A 3 -9.62 16.00 -0.76
N SER A 4 -9.33 17.30 -0.87
CA SER A 4 -10.06 18.17 -1.79
C SER A 4 -9.83 17.76 -3.25
N ASP A 5 -10.75 18.10 -4.15
CA ASP A 5 -10.60 17.78 -5.58
C ASP A 5 -9.28 18.35 -6.15
N ASP A 6 -8.87 19.54 -5.69
CA ASP A 6 -7.61 20.18 -6.06
C ASP A 6 -6.39 19.39 -5.56
N GLU A 7 -6.38 18.94 -4.30
CA GLU A 7 -5.29 18.12 -3.75
C GLU A 7 -5.20 16.76 -4.45
N ALA A 8 -6.34 16.14 -4.79
CA ALA A 8 -6.37 14.89 -5.52
C ALA A 8 -5.77 15.05 -6.93
N GLN A 9 -6.11 16.14 -7.61
CA GLN A 9 -5.52 16.45 -8.92
C GLN A 9 -4.01 16.72 -8.85
N VAL A 10 -3.54 17.42 -7.82
CA VAL A 10 -2.10 17.66 -7.60
C VAL A 10 -1.38 16.34 -7.36
N LEU A 11 -1.94 15.47 -6.52
CA LEU A 11 -1.35 14.16 -6.20
C LEU A 11 -1.31 13.24 -7.42
N ASP A 12 -2.36 13.23 -8.24
CA ASP A 12 -2.40 12.44 -9.47
C ASP A 12 -1.33 12.89 -10.46
N GLN A 13 -1.22 14.20 -10.72
CA GLN A 13 -0.18 14.74 -11.59
C GLN A 13 1.23 14.45 -11.07
N TRP A 14 1.45 14.61 -9.76
CA TRP A 14 2.73 14.29 -9.15
C TRP A 14 3.08 12.81 -9.29
N SER A 15 2.12 11.92 -9.01
CA SER A 15 2.29 10.48 -9.13
C SER A 15 2.66 10.07 -10.56
N HIS A 16 2.00 10.66 -11.57
CA HIS A 16 2.35 10.45 -12.98
C HIS A 16 3.78 10.92 -13.31
N ARG A 17 4.18 12.13 -12.88
CA ARG A 17 5.55 12.65 -13.11
C ARG A 17 6.60 11.77 -12.44
N LEU A 18 6.35 11.33 -11.21
CA LEU A 18 7.25 10.47 -10.47
C LEU A 18 7.37 9.10 -11.15
N ALA A 19 6.25 8.53 -11.60
CA ALA A 19 6.23 7.27 -12.34
C ALA A 19 7.06 7.35 -13.64
N GLN A 20 6.95 8.46 -14.36
CA GLN A 20 7.79 8.73 -15.53
C GLN A 20 9.27 8.85 -15.16
N ALA A 21 9.61 9.61 -14.12
CA ALA A 21 11.00 9.78 -13.68
C ALA A 21 11.65 8.47 -13.24
N LEU A 22 10.87 7.57 -12.62
CA LEU A 22 11.32 6.25 -12.15
C LEU A 22 11.17 5.13 -13.21
N GLN A 23 10.69 5.45 -14.41
CA GLN A 23 10.48 4.50 -15.52
C GLN A 23 9.51 3.35 -15.16
N ILE A 24 8.47 3.63 -14.37
CA ILE A 24 7.40 2.70 -13.96
C ILE A 24 6.07 3.02 -14.66
N LEU A 25 6.11 3.10 -16.00
CA LEU A 25 5.05 3.69 -16.82
C LEU A 25 3.69 2.97 -16.78
N ASP A 26 3.69 1.69 -16.38
CA ASP A 26 2.48 0.87 -16.31
C ASP A 26 1.88 0.71 -14.91
N LEU A 27 2.49 1.31 -13.89
CA LEU A 27 1.96 1.23 -12.55
C LEU A 27 0.74 2.15 -12.40
N LYS A 28 -0.44 1.54 -12.21
CA LYS A 28 -1.61 2.26 -11.69
C LYS A 28 -1.69 2.02 -10.20
N VAL A 29 -1.39 3.08 -9.43
CA VAL A 29 -1.49 3.06 -7.97
C VAL A 29 -2.89 3.51 -7.57
N ASP A 30 -3.59 2.71 -6.77
CA ASP A 30 -4.78 3.18 -6.06
C ASP A 30 -4.36 4.12 -4.93
N GLN A 31 -4.39 5.43 -5.21
CA GLN A 31 -3.96 6.46 -4.26
C GLN A 31 -4.89 6.53 -3.05
N ALA A 32 -6.20 6.31 -3.23
CA ALA A 32 -7.15 6.34 -2.12
C ALA A 32 -6.85 5.22 -1.13
N LEU A 33 -6.64 4.00 -1.64
CA LEU A 33 -6.24 2.85 -0.84
C LEU A 33 -4.97 3.11 -0.02
N LEU A 34 -3.92 3.65 -0.65
CA LEU A 34 -2.66 3.94 0.06
C LEU A 34 -2.78 5.06 1.09
N LEU A 35 -3.54 6.11 0.79
CA LEU A 35 -3.76 7.22 1.71
C LEU A 35 -4.60 6.80 2.93
N ASP A 36 -5.61 5.97 2.71
CA ASP A 36 -6.41 5.39 3.80
C ASP A 36 -5.57 4.45 4.65
N LEU A 37 -4.72 3.62 4.04
CA LEU A 37 -3.79 2.77 4.79
C LEU A 37 -2.78 3.56 5.60
N ALA A 38 -2.23 4.63 5.03
CA ALA A 38 -1.32 5.53 5.73
C ALA A 38 -2.02 6.17 6.94
N ARG A 39 -3.25 6.66 6.74
CA ARG A 39 -4.07 7.26 7.81
C ARG A 39 -4.33 6.26 8.94
N GLU A 40 -4.75 5.04 8.59
CA GLU A 40 -5.06 4.00 9.56
C GLU A 40 -3.81 3.58 10.35
N SER A 41 -2.68 3.40 9.67
CA SER A 41 -1.40 3.08 10.31
C SER A 41 -0.95 4.17 11.27
N ALA A 42 -1.06 5.44 10.87
CA ALA A 42 -0.70 6.58 11.72
C ALA A 42 -1.61 6.70 12.94
N GLY A 43 -2.89 6.34 12.81
CA GLY A 43 -3.88 6.41 13.88
C GLY A 43 -3.81 5.24 14.87
N SER A 44 -3.50 4.03 14.39
CA SER A 44 -3.50 2.80 15.19
C SER A 44 -2.17 2.48 15.87
N VAL A 45 -1.04 2.95 15.30
CA VAL A 45 0.31 2.66 15.81
C VAL A 45 0.98 3.94 16.31
N ILE A 46 1.57 4.72 15.40
CA ILE A 46 2.18 6.04 15.63
C ILE A 46 2.25 6.78 14.29
N HIS A 47 2.34 8.11 14.31
CA HIS A 47 2.42 8.92 13.08
C HIS A 47 3.51 8.43 12.09
N ALA A 48 4.66 7.97 12.60
CA ALA A 48 5.75 7.46 11.77
C ALA A 48 5.44 6.12 11.05
N ALA A 49 4.38 5.41 11.42
CA ALA A 49 3.99 4.16 10.79
C ALA A 49 3.48 4.34 9.36
N ALA A 50 2.82 5.47 9.05
CA ALA A 50 2.30 5.76 7.71
C ALA A 50 3.29 5.54 6.55
N PRO A 51 4.47 6.20 6.53
CA PRO A 51 5.44 6.00 5.45
C PRO A 51 6.08 4.60 5.46
N VAL A 52 6.27 3.99 6.63
CA VAL A 52 6.86 2.65 6.74
C VAL A 52 5.90 1.59 6.18
N THR A 53 4.62 1.65 6.54
CA THR A 53 3.59 0.72 6.07
C THR A 53 3.45 0.80 4.55
N THR A 54 3.29 2.00 4.00
CA THR A 54 3.09 2.19 2.55
C THR A 54 4.31 1.78 1.73
N PHE A 55 5.52 2.02 2.24
CA PHE A 55 6.75 1.50 1.63
C PHE A 55 6.78 -0.03 1.58
N LEU A 56 6.49 -0.70 2.70
CA LEU A 56 6.51 -2.17 2.77
C LEU A 56 5.44 -2.81 1.87
N VAL A 57 4.25 -2.21 1.78
CA VAL A 57 3.19 -2.65 0.85
C VAL A 57 3.66 -2.56 -0.60
N GLY A 58 4.23 -1.41 -1.00
CA GLY A 58 4.77 -1.24 -2.35
C GLY A 58 5.92 -2.20 -2.66
N TYR A 59 6.80 -2.43 -1.68
CA TYR A 59 7.92 -3.36 -1.81
C TYR A 59 7.45 -4.82 -1.97
N ALA A 60 6.52 -5.27 -1.12
CA ALA A 60 5.93 -6.61 -1.20
C ALA A 60 5.19 -6.83 -2.53
N ALA A 61 4.43 -5.82 -2.99
CA ALA A 61 3.74 -5.88 -4.27
C ALA A 61 4.71 -5.98 -5.45
N GLY A 62 5.84 -5.25 -5.41
CA GLY A 62 6.90 -5.34 -6.41
C GLY A 62 7.57 -6.72 -6.46
N LEU A 63 7.77 -7.36 -5.30
CA LEU A 63 8.30 -8.73 -5.22
C LEU A 63 7.32 -9.76 -5.82
N ASP A 64 6.03 -9.65 -5.49
CA ASP A 64 4.99 -10.55 -5.98
C ASP A 64 4.83 -10.42 -7.51
N ALA A 65 4.74 -9.18 -8.01
CA ALA A 65 4.65 -8.89 -9.45
C ALA A 65 5.89 -9.33 -10.24
N GLY A 66 7.08 -9.29 -9.63
CA GLY A 66 8.35 -9.73 -10.24
C GLY A 66 8.53 -11.26 -10.29
N SER A 67 7.72 -12.02 -9.56
CA SER A 67 7.81 -13.49 -9.49
C SER A 67 7.00 -14.23 -10.57
N GLY A 68 6.17 -13.51 -11.34
CA GLY A 68 5.32 -14.04 -12.41
C GLY A 68 5.78 -13.73 -13.84
N SER A 69 5.19 -14.41 -14.83
CA SER A 69 5.39 -14.13 -16.26
C SER A 69 4.82 -12.75 -16.61
N ALA A 70 5.69 -11.82 -16.99
CA ALA A 70 5.38 -10.45 -17.46
C ALA A 70 4.32 -9.74 -16.60
N GLY A 71 4.75 -9.13 -15.48
CA GLY A 71 3.88 -8.40 -14.56
C GLY A 71 2.98 -7.39 -15.27
N SER A 72 1.73 -7.78 -15.53
CA SER A 72 0.73 -6.88 -16.09
C SER A 72 0.38 -5.78 -15.08
N ARG A 73 -0.20 -4.70 -15.56
CA ARG A 73 -0.77 -3.63 -14.74
C ARG A 73 -1.76 -4.18 -13.71
N GLU A 74 -2.59 -5.13 -14.12
CA GLU A 74 -3.59 -5.80 -13.29
C GLU A 74 -2.93 -6.65 -12.20
N ALA A 75 -1.84 -7.35 -12.52
CA ALA A 75 -1.09 -8.14 -11.55
C ALA A 75 -0.44 -7.25 -10.49
N SER A 76 0.13 -6.12 -10.90
CA SER A 76 0.72 -5.13 -9.98
C SER A 76 -0.34 -4.52 -9.06
N ALA A 77 -1.52 -4.17 -9.59
CA ALA A 77 -2.63 -3.65 -8.81
C ALA A 77 -3.15 -4.68 -7.80
N ALA A 78 -3.34 -5.94 -8.22
CA ALA A 78 -3.77 -7.02 -7.34
C ALA A 78 -2.74 -7.32 -6.23
N ALA A 79 -1.45 -7.26 -6.54
CA ALA A 79 -0.38 -7.43 -5.58
C ALA A 79 -0.38 -6.32 -4.51
N VAL A 80 -0.59 -5.06 -4.92
CA VAL A 80 -0.76 -3.93 -3.99
C VAL A 80 -1.99 -4.14 -3.11
N GLU A 81 -3.13 -4.52 -3.68
CA GLU A 81 -4.35 -4.76 -2.92
C GLU A 81 -4.18 -5.88 -1.89
N LYS A 82 -3.54 -7.00 -2.28
CA LYS A 82 -3.22 -8.12 -1.39
C LYS A 82 -2.34 -7.68 -0.22
N ALA A 83 -1.27 -6.94 -0.51
CA ALA A 83 -0.35 -6.44 0.51
C ALA A 83 -1.05 -5.41 1.44
N ALA A 84 -1.83 -4.49 0.87
CA ALA A 84 -2.59 -3.49 1.62
C ALA A 84 -3.62 -4.14 2.56
N ARG A 85 -4.35 -5.17 2.11
CA ARG A 85 -5.30 -5.91 2.93
C ARG A 85 -4.64 -6.51 4.18
N THR A 86 -3.47 -7.11 4.00
CA THR A 86 -2.67 -7.65 5.09
C THR A 86 -2.26 -6.56 6.09
N ALA A 87 -1.84 -5.39 5.58
CA ALA A 87 -1.46 -4.26 6.42
C ALA A 87 -2.65 -3.65 7.17
N PHE A 88 -3.84 -3.54 6.54
CA PHE A 88 -5.07 -3.11 7.22
C PHE A 88 -5.46 -4.05 8.35
N GLN A 89 -5.38 -5.37 8.10
CA GLN A 89 -5.64 -6.36 9.14
C GLN A 89 -4.71 -6.16 10.35
N LEU A 90 -3.41 -5.92 10.10
CA LEU A 90 -2.48 -5.62 11.18
C LEU A 90 -2.85 -4.34 11.94
N CYS A 91 -3.19 -3.25 11.23
CA CYS A 91 -3.57 -2.00 11.87
C CYS A 91 -4.81 -2.15 12.78
N SER A 92 -5.80 -2.96 12.36
CA SER A 92 -6.99 -3.23 13.17
C SER A 92 -6.71 -3.98 14.48
N GLN A 93 -5.55 -4.63 14.59
CA GLN A 93 -5.11 -5.33 15.80
C GLN A 93 -4.25 -4.44 16.72
N GLY A 94 -3.88 -3.23 16.28
CA GLY A 94 -3.04 -2.27 17.04
C GLY A 94 -1.57 -2.68 17.16
N HIS A 95 -0.79 -1.96 17.97
CA HIS A 95 0.66 -2.19 18.11
C HIS A 95 1.04 -3.56 18.70
N ASP A 96 0.14 -4.18 19.45
CA ASP A 96 0.34 -5.51 20.07
C ASP A 96 -0.16 -6.65 19.18
N GLY A 97 -0.82 -6.32 18.06
CA GLY A 97 -1.30 -7.26 17.07
C GLY A 97 -0.22 -7.71 16.10
N GLY A 98 -0.44 -8.86 15.44
CA GLY A 98 0.37 -9.31 14.31
C GLY A 98 0.92 -10.73 14.40
N PRO A 99 1.87 -11.10 13.50
CA PRO A 99 2.34 -12.47 13.31
C PRO A 99 2.88 -13.18 14.55
N ALA A 100 3.36 -12.41 15.52
CA ALA A 100 3.90 -12.91 16.77
C ALA A 100 2.83 -13.08 17.87
N ALA A 101 1.68 -12.40 17.75
CA ALA A 101 0.52 -12.64 18.59
C ALA A 101 -0.23 -13.87 18.03
N GLY A 102 -0.49 -14.87 18.87
CA GLY A 102 -1.14 -16.12 18.42
C GLY A 102 -2.45 -15.83 17.68
N GLY A 103 -2.58 -16.31 16.44
CA GLY A 103 -3.78 -16.12 15.59
C GLY A 103 -3.52 -15.71 14.14
N TRP A 104 -2.29 -15.31 13.79
CA TRP A 104 -1.94 -14.86 12.43
C TRP A 104 -1.62 -15.97 11.41
N ALA A 105 -1.37 -17.19 11.89
CA ALA A 105 -0.87 -18.30 11.06
C ALA A 105 -1.82 -18.71 9.92
N ASP A 106 -3.11 -18.34 9.98
CA ASP A 106 -4.15 -18.73 9.02
C ASP A 106 -4.59 -17.60 8.07
N THR A 107 -4.07 -16.38 8.20
CA THR A 107 -4.48 -15.22 7.36
C THR A 107 -3.44 -14.79 6.32
N ALA A 108 -2.28 -15.46 6.27
CA ALA A 108 -1.18 -15.12 5.37
C ALA A 108 -1.06 -16.12 4.19
N GLN A 109 -2.07 -16.17 3.31
CA GLN A 109 -1.95 -16.79 1.98
C GLN A 109 -2.75 -15.99 0.94
#